data_AF-A0A3D1BW09-F1
#
_entry.id   AF-A0A3D1BW09-F1
#
_cell.length_a   1.000
_cell.length_b   1.000
_cell.length_c   1.000
_cell.angle_alpha   90.00
_cell.angle_beta   90.00
_cell.angle_gamma   90.00
#
_symmetry.space_group_name_H-M   'P 1'
#
loop_
_entity.id
_entity.type
_entity.pdbx_description
1 polymer ?
#
loop_
_entity_poly.entity_id
_entity_poly.type
_entity_poly.pdbx_seq_one_letter_code
_entity_poly.pdbx_strand_id
1 'polypeptide(L)'
;MNRLLMRRLMIFIAGIMMSSVLFGQQITVTGTVTDALEGITLPGVNVLIKGTTMGTTTNAVGEYSINVNPDAVLVFSFIGYFEQEISVNNRTIINVVLEVNVMEIAEVVTIGYGTVKRDDLTGSVAAISAKDFNRGSITTAQDLLVGKTAGVVITTSDGAPGSGSTIRIRGGSSLNASNDPLIIIDGVPIDNSNVSGSANFLDFVNPNDIETFTVLKDASSTAIYGSRASNGVIIIETKKARQGSPL
;
A
#
# COMPACT_ATOMS: atom_id res chain seq x y z
N MET A 1 -66.51 -3.53 -42.44
CA MET A 1 -65.02 -3.59 -42.47
C MET A 1 -64.60 -4.63 -43.49
N ASN A 2 -63.89 -4.24 -44.56
CA ASN A 2 -63.55 -5.14 -45.67
C ASN A 2 -62.71 -6.32 -45.18
N ARG A 3 -63.13 -7.56 -45.45
CA ARG A 3 -62.38 -8.78 -45.09
C ARG A 3 -60.93 -8.76 -45.61
N LEU A 4 -60.69 -8.09 -46.73
CA LEU A 4 -59.35 -7.86 -47.28
C LEU A 4 -58.48 -6.95 -46.40
N LEU A 5 -59.07 -5.90 -45.82
CA LEU A 5 -58.38 -4.96 -44.93
C LEU A 5 -57.99 -5.65 -43.62
N MET A 6 -58.89 -6.47 -43.09
CA MET A 6 -58.69 -7.24 -41.85
C MET A 6 -57.61 -8.32 -42.02
N ARG A 7 -57.52 -8.95 -43.20
CA ARG A 7 -56.49 -9.94 -43.53
C ARG A 7 -55.11 -9.31 -43.71
N ARG A 8 -55.03 -8.11 -44.31
CA ARG A 8 -53.78 -7.34 -44.42
C ARG A 8 -53.29 -6.86 -43.05
N LEU A 9 -54.20 -6.44 -42.18
CA LEU A 9 -53.88 -6.04 -40.81
C LEU A 9 -53.33 -7.21 -39.97
N MET A 10 -53.92 -8.40 -40.10
CA MET A 10 -53.42 -9.60 -39.40
C MET A 10 -52.00 -10.01 -39.84
N ILE A 11 -51.69 -9.92 -41.13
CA ILE A 11 -50.34 -10.24 -41.64
C ILE A 11 -49.31 -9.22 -41.12
N PHE A 12 -49.69 -7.94 -41.03
CA PHE A 12 -48.81 -6.90 -40.50
C PHE A 12 -48.53 -7.08 -39.00
N ILE A 13 -49.55 -7.45 -38.22
CA ILE A 13 -49.41 -7.74 -36.78
C ILE A 13 -48.57 -9.01 -36.55
N ALA A 14 -48.72 -10.04 -37.38
CA ALA A 14 -47.91 -11.25 -37.30
C ALA A 14 -46.42 -11.00 -37.64
N GLY A 15 -46.12 -10.08 -38.56
CA GLY A 15 -44.76 -9.67 -38.88
C GLY A 15 -44.05 -8.93 -37.74
N ILE A 16 -44.79 -8.11 -36.99
CA ILE A 16 -44.25 -7.40 -35.82
C ILE A 16 -43.92 -8.38 -34.67
N MET A 17 -44.76 -9.40 -34.46
CA MET A 17 -44.55 -10.43 -33.41
C MET A 17 -43.36 -11.37 -33.68
N MET A 18 -42.89 -11.49 -34.93
CA MET A 18 -41.69 -12.29 -35.26
C MET A 18 -40.37 -11.54 -35.01
N SER A 19 -40.40 -10.22 -34.88
CA SER A 19 -39.18 -9.41 -34.64
C SER A 19 -38.73 -9.37 -33.17
N SER A 20 -39.54 -9.89 -32.24
CA SER A 20 -39.30 -9.85 -30.80
C SER A 20 -38.47 -11.02 -30.23
N VAL A 21 -37.81 -11.82 -31.06
CA VAL A 21 -36.95 -12.94 -30.61
C VAL A 21 -35.46 -12.66 -30.89
N LEU A 22 -35.00 -11.48 -30.48
CA LEU A 22 -33.58 -11.16 -30.35
C LEU A 22 -33.21 -11.15 -28.86
N PHE A 23 -33.35 -12.30 -28.20
CA PHE A 23 -32.59 -12.52 -26.96
C PHE A 23 -31.15 -12.79 -27.39
N GLY A 24 -30.23 -11.88 -27.05
CA GLY A 24 -28.81 -12.07 -27.31
C GLY A 24 -28.38 -13.47 -26.86
N GLN A 25 -27.71 -14.21 -27.75
CA GLN A 25 -27.33 -15.59 -27.50
C GLN A 25 -26.34 -15.63 -26.33
N GLN A 26 -26.84 -15.93 -25.13
CA GLN A 26 -25.99 -16.11 -23.96
C GLN A 26 -25.19 -17.41 -24.12
N ILE A 27 -23.91 -17.35 -23.78
CA ILE A 27 -23.02 -18.49 -23.72
C ILE A 27 -22.66 -18.76 -22.26
N THR A 28 -22.53 -20.04 -21.92
CA THR A 28 -22.01 -20.45 -20.62
C THR A 28 -20.49 -20.47 -20.69
N VAL A 29 -19.85 -19.63 -19.88
CA VAL A 29 -18.40 -19.59 -19.70
C VAL A 29 -18.05 -20.34 -18.42
N THR A 30 -17.14 -21.28 -18.53
CA THR A 30 -16.57 -22.00 -17.39
C THR A 30 -15.06 -21.78 -17.30
N GLY A 31 -14.48 -22.07 -16.15
CA GLY A 31 -13.04 -22.05 -16.00
C GLY A 31 -12.61 -22.24 -14.56
N THR A 32 -11.30 -22.25 -14.37
CA THR A 32 -10.65 -22.27 -13.06
C THR A 32 -9.95 -20.95 -12.80
N VAL A 33 -9.93 -20.54 -11.53
CA VAL A 33 -9.12 -19.41 -11.07
C VAL A 33 -8.01 -19.94 -10.19
N THR A 34 -6.77 -19.56 -10.50
CA THR A 34 -5.57 -19.96 -9.77
C THR A 34 -4.74 -18.77 -9.34
N ASP A 35 -3.95 -18.96 -8.30
CA ASP A 35 -2.95 -18.01 -7.83
C ASP A 35 -1.70 -18.01 -8.73
N ALA A 36 -1.10 -16.84 -8.96
CA ALA A 36 0.11 -16.69 -9.77
C ALA A 36 1.42 -17.16 -9.09
N LEU A 37 1.50 -17.12 -7.76
CA LEU A 37 2.71 -17.49 -6.98
C LEU A 37 2.81 -19.01 -6.77
N GLU A 38 1.75 -19.62 -6.26
CA GLU A 38 1.72 -21.01 -5.82
C GLU A 38 1.01 -21.93 -6.83
N GLY A 39 0.27 -21.36 -7.80
CA GLY A 39 -0.51 -22.15 -8.77
C GLY A 39 -1.71 -22.86 -8.16
N ILE A 40 -2.06 -22.55 -6.90
CA ILE A 40 -3.18 -23.16 -6.18
C ILE A 40 -4.51 -22.62 -6.72
N THR A 41 -5.56 -23.44 -6.69
CA THR A 41 -6.90 -22.99 -7.06
C THR A 41 -7.51 -22.10 -5.98
N LEU A 42 -8.22 -21.05 -6.39
CA LEU A 42 -8.74 -20.03 -5.50
C LEU A 42 -10.26 -20.18 -5.33
N PRO A 43 -10.73 -20.67 -4.16
CA PRO A 43 -12.15 -20.71 -3.84
C PRO A 43 -12.68 -19.33 -3.39
N GLY A 44 -13.92 -19.00 -3.72
CA GLY A 44 -14.58 -17.75 -3.30
C GLY A 44 -14.19 -16.49 -4.08
N VAL A 45 -13.55 -16.62 -5.25
CA VAL A 45 -13.29 -15.50 -6.18
C VAL A 45 -14.61 -15.00 -6.75
N ASN A 46 -14.84 -13.69 -6.71
CA ASN A 46 -15.99 -13.05 -7.32
C ASN A 46 -15.77 -12.88 -8.82
N VAL A 47 -16.69 -13.37 -9.64
CA VAL A 47 -16.67 -13.27 -11.10
C VAL A 47 -17.91 -12.50 -11.55
N LEU A 48 -17.74 -11.23 -11.91
CA LEU A 48 -18.84 -10.34 -12.30
C LEU A 48 -18.80 -10.01 -13.79
N ILE A 49 -19.96 -9.74 -14.38
CA ILE A 49 -20.05 -9.16 -15.72
C ILE A 49 -19.90 -7.64 -15.58
N LYS A 50 -18.89 -7.07 -16.23
CA LYS A 50 -18.54 -5.65 -16.15
C LYS A 50 -19.75 -4.77 -16.43
N GLY A 51 -20.00 -3.80 -15.55
CA GLY A 51 -21.11 -2.85 -15.65
C GLY A 51 -22.47 -3.40 -15.20
N THR A 52 -22.53 -4.61 -14.64
CA THR A 52 -23.76 -5.20 -14.09
C THR A 52 -23.54 -5.72 -12.68
N THR A 53 -24.62 -6.08 -12.00
CA THR A 53 -24.58 -6.81 -10.71
C THR A 53 -24.69 -8.33 -10.90
N MET A 54 -24.69 -8.82 -12.14
CA MET A 54 -24.75 -10.24 -12.43
C MET A 54 -23.35 -10.84 -12.33
N GLY A 55 -23.23 -11.93 -11.56
CA GLY A 55 -21.97 -12.57 -11.29
C GLY A 55 -22.16 -13.95 -10.66
N THR A 56 -21.05 -14.64 -10.44
CA THR A 56 -20.96 -15.91 -9.74
C THR A 56 -19.70 -15.90 -8.85
N THR A 57 -19.52 -16.95 -8.06
CA THR A 57 -18.31 -17.15 -7.26
C THR A 57 -17.66 -18.49 -7.58
N THR A 58 -16.35 -18.60 -7.44
CA THR A 58 -15.67 -19.91 -7.59
C THR A 58 -16.05 -20.86 -6.44
N ASN A 59 -16.14 -22.16 -6.75
CA ASN A 59 -16.44 -23.23 -5.80
C ASN A 59 -15.21 -23.61 -4.95
N ALA A 60 -15.35 -24.63 -4.08
CA ALA A 60 -14.26 -25.12 -3.21
C ALA A 60 -13.00 -25.62 -3.95
N VAL A 61 -13.11 -25.89 -5.25
CA VAL A 61 -12.02 -26.35 -6.12
C VAL A 61 -11.52 -25.22 -7.06
N GLY A 62 -12.06 -24.01 -6.92
CA GLY A 62 -11.69 -22.84 -7.71
C GLY A 62 -12.33 -22.76 -9.10
N GLU A 63 -13.34 -23.58 -9.39
CA GLU A 63 -14.07 -23.56 -10.66
C GLU A 63 -15.25 -22.59 -10.60
N TYR A 64 -15.57 -21.95 -11.72
CA TYR A 64 -16.75 -21.10 -11.87
C TYR A 64 -17.54 -21.44 -13.15
N SER A 65 -18.81 -21.05 -13.17
CA SER A 65 -19.69 -21.14 -14.33
C SER A 65 -20.64 -19.94 -14.35
N ILE A 66 -20.68 -19.22 -15.47
CA ILE A 66 -21.49 -18.00 -15.62
C ILE A 66 -22.05 -17.89 -17.05
N ASN A 67 -23.32 -17.47 -17.15
CA ASN A 67 -23.96 -17.18 -18.43
C ASN A 67 -23.78 -15.71 -18.80
N VAL A 68 -23.19 -15.44 -19.95
CA VAL A 68 -22.81 -14.09 -20.40
C VAL A 68 -23.04 -13.90 -21.89
N ASN A 69 -23.10 -12.65 -22.34
CA ASN A 69 -23.06 -12.37 -23.77
C ASN A 69 -21.66 -12.68 -24.33
N PRO A 70 -21.52 -13.10 -25.59
CA PRO A 70 -20.23 -13.39 -26.24
C PRO A 70 -19.21 -12.26 -26.18
N ASP A 71 -19.69 -11.01 -26.17
CA ASP A 71 -18.90 -9.79 -26.14
C ASP A 71 -18.74 -9.20 -24.72
N ALA A 72 -19.17 -9.92 -23.69
CA ALA A 72 -19.07 -9.46 -22.30
C ALA A 72 -17.61 -9.42 -21.82
N VAL A 73 -17.36 -8.61 -20.79
CA VAL A 73 -16.10 -8.60 -20.04
C VAL A 73 -16.39 -9.15 -18.65
N LEU A 74 -15.62 -10.14 -18.23
CA LEU A 74 -15.65 -10.70 -16.88
C LEU A 74 -14.63 -9.98 -16.02
N VAL A 75 -15.03 -9.61 -14.81
CA VAL A 75 -14.19 -9.00 -13.78
C VAL A 75 -14.01 -10.00 -12.66
N PHE A 76 -12.76 -10.40 -12.44
CA PHE A 76 -12.37 -11.33 -11.39
C PHE A 76 -11.79 -10.52 -10.23
N SER A 77 -12.37 -10.67 -9.04
CA SER A 77 -11.91 -9.96 -7.83
C SER A 77 -11.84 -10.92 -6.66
N PHE A 78 -10.76 -10.81 -5.89
CA PHE A 78 -10.56 -11.58 -4.68
C PHE A 78 -9.72 -10.76 -3.69
N ILE A 79 -9.96 -10.95 -2.39
CA ILE A 79 -9.30 -10.16 -1.36
C ILE A 79 -7.80 -10.47 -1.39
N GLY A 80 -6.97 -9.43 -1.51
CA GLY A 80 -5.51 -9.57 -1.63
C GLY A 80 -4.99 -9.80 -3.05
N TYR A 81 -5.85 -9.70 -4.07
CA TYR A 81 -5.50 -9.88 -5.48
C TYR A 81 -5.83 -8.65 -6.31
N PHE A 82 -5.14 -8.47 -7.43
CA PHE A 82 -5.49 -7.42 -8.38
C PHE A 82 -6.78 -7.81 -9.10
N GLU A 83 -7.69 -6.85 -9.29
CA GLU A 83 -8.84 -7.08 -10.13
C GLU A 83 -8.38 -7.30 -11.57
N GLN A 84 -8.83 -8.38 -12.18
CA GLN A 84 -8.48 -8.73 -13.54
C GLN A 84 -9.72 -8.72 -14.43
N GLU A 85 -9.64 -7.99 -15.53
CA GLU A 85 -10.69 -7.96 -16.54
C GLU A 85 -10.33 -8.82 -17.74
N ILE A 86 -11.25 -9.69 -18.16
CA ILE A 86 -11.05 -10.59 -19.29
C ILE A 86 -12.28 -10.54 -20.20
N SER A 87 -12.08 -10.11 -21.44
CA SER A 87 -13.11 -10.18 -22.48
C SER A 87 -13.40 -11.62 -22.86
N VAL A 88 -14.68 -11.98 -22.92
CA VAL A 88 -15.11 -13.35 -23.24
C VAL A 88 -14.72 -13.72 -24.67
N ASN A 89 -14.94 -12.82 -25.63
CA ASN A 89 -14.59 -13.00 -27.05
C ASN A 89 -15.12 -14.33 -27.62
N ASN A 90 -16.37 -14.67 -27.30
CA ASN A 90 -17.04 -15.91 -27.70
C ASN A 90 -16.34 -17.22 -27.25
N ARG A 91 -15.47 -17.16 -26.23
CA ARG A 91 -14.83 -18.33 -25.62
C ARG A 91 -15.74 -18.93 -24.54
N THR A 92 -15.84 -20.25 -24.50
CA THR A 92 -16.61 -20.98 -23.48
C THR A 92 -15.77 -21.45 -22.29
N ILE A 93 -14.44 -21.46 -22.42
CA ILE A 93 -13.51 -21.82 -21.35
C ILE A 93 -12.50 -20.70 -21.16
N ILE A 94 -12.43 -20.14 -19.95
CA ILE A 94 -11.52 -19.05 -19.59
C ILE A 94 -10.90 -19.37 -18.22
N ASN A 95 -9.66 -19.86 -18.22
CA ASN A 95 -8.89 -20.01 -16.99
C ASN A 95 -8.17 -18.70 -16.68
N VAL A 96 -8.13 -18.35 -15.41
CA VAL A 96 -7.62 -17.06 -14.94
C VAL A 96 -6.54 -17.30 -13.90
N VAL A 97 -5.43 -16.60 -14.06
CA VAL A 97 -4.36 -16.58 -13.07
C VAL A 97 -4.39 -15.20 -12.42
N LEU A 98 -4.84 -15.13 -11.17
CA LEU A 98 -4.87 -13.87 -10.43
C LEU A 98 -3.49 -13.57 -9.85
N GLU A 99 -3.03 -12.36 -10.11
CA GLU A 99 -1.83 -11.83 -9.50
C GLU A 99 -2.14 -11.32 -8.10
N VAL A 100 -1.35 -11.76 -7.13
CA VAL A 100 -1.43 -11.25 -5.76
C VAL A 100 -1.22 -9.74 -5.83
N ASN A 101 -2.20 -9.00 -5.34
CA ASN A 101 -2.02 -7.61 -5.00
C ASN A 101 -1.24 -7.62 -3.70
N VAL A 102 0.06 -7.84 -3.86
CA VAL A 102 1.04 -7.33 -2.93
C VAL A 102 0.84 -5.84 -3.04
N MET A 103 -0.11 -5.31 -2.28
CA MET A 103 0.02 -3.96 -1.80
C MET A 103 1.44 -3.99 -1.25
N GLU A 104 2.37 -3.35 -1.96
CA GLU A 104 3.59 -2.88 -1.34
C GLU A 104 3.05 -2.33 -0.04
N ILE A 105 3.40 -3.01 1.06
CA ILE A 105 3.14 -2.50 2.38
C ILE A 105 3.86 -1.18 2.30
N ALA A 106 3.11 -0.12 2.00
CA ALA A 106 3.57 1.24 2.07
C ALA A 106 3.79 1.40 3.56
N GLU A 107 4.98 0.98 3.97
CA GLU A 107 5.63 1.17 5.25
C GLU A 107 4.62 1.62 6.28
N VAL A 108 3.90 0.65 6.85
CA VAL A 108 2.94 0.93 7.91
C VAL A 108 3.79 1.28 9.13
N VAL A 109 4.12 2.56 9.25
CA VAL A 109 4.57 3.12 10.52
C VAL A 109 3.33 3.14 11.39
N THR A 110 3.30 2.22 12.35
CA THR A 110 2.30 2.20 13.41
C THR A 110 2.49 3.44 14.27
N ILE A 111 1.88 4.55 13.87
CA ILE A 111 1.68 5.71 14.72
C ILE A 111 0.23 5.62 15.21
N GLY A 112 0.05 5.50 16.52
CA GLY A 112 -1.24 5.23 17.14
C GLY A 112 -2.38 6.14 16.62
N TYR A 113 -3.51 5.50 16.32
CA TYR A 113 -4.88 6.02 16.13
C TYR A 113 -5.30 6.65 14.79
N GLY A 114 -4.69 6.30 13.64
CA GLY A 114 -5.33 6.51 12.33
C GLY A 114 -4.39 6.35 11.12
N THR A 115 -4.87 5.77 10.02
CA THR A 115 -4.13 5.65 8.76
C THR A 115 -4.41 6.86 7.86
N VAL A 116 -3.38 7.64 7.55
CA VAL A 116 -3.48 8.80 6.64
C VAL A 116 -2.44 8.64 5.53
N LYS A 117 -2.84 8.85 4.27
CA LYS A 117 -1.97 8.76 3.10
C LYS A 117 -0.85 9.81 3.16
N ARG A 118 0.31 9.51 2.57
CA ARG A 118 1.46 10.45 2.47
C ARG A 118 1.07 11.83 1.89
N ASP A 119 0.10 11.85 0.97
CA ASP A 119 -0.41 13.07 0.35
C ASP A 119 -1.38 13.88 1.23
N ASP A 120 -1.91 13.28 2.30
CA ASP A 120 -2.84 13.92 3.26
C ASP A 120 -2.11 14.47 4.50
N LEU A 121 -0.80 14.26 4.62
CA LEU A 121 0.01 14.88 5.67
C LEU A 121 0.36 16.31 5.24
N THR A 122 -0.48 17.27 5.63
CA THR A 122 -0.21 18.71 5.46
C THR A 122 0.94 19.23 6.34
N GLY A 123 1.69 18.35 7.01
CA GLY A 123 2.83 18.68 7.87
C GLY A 123 4.16 18.32 7.22
N SER A 124 5.22 19.06 7.54
CA SER A 124 6.57 18.83 7.01
C SER A 124 7.18 17.55 7.55
N VAL A 125 6.88 16.43 6.89
CA VAL A 125 7.49 15.12 7.12
C VAL A 125 8.55 14.85 6.05
N ALA A 126 9.74 14.43 6.47
CA ALA A 126 10.78 14.00 5.55
C ALA A 126 11.19 12.56 5.86
N ALA A 127 10.93 11.64 4.94
CA ALA A 127 11.37 10.26 5.04
C ALA A 127 12.63 10.07 4.18
N ILE A 128 13.67 9.49 4.76
CA ILE A 128 14.92 9.10 4.11
C ILE A 128 14.97 7.57 4.17
N SER A 129 15.04 6.95 3.01
CA SER A 129 15.17 5.50 2.91
C SER A 129 16.61 5.11 2.59
N ALA A 130 16.96 3.84 2.77
CA ALA A 130 18.32 3.33 2.55
C ALA A 130 18.94 3.70 1.19
N LYS A 131 18.13 3.91 0.15
CA LYS A 131 18.60 4.37 -1.17
C LYS A 131 19.21 5.78 -1.14
N ASP A 132 18.74 6.63 -0.23
CA ASP A 132 19.08 8.04 -0.10
C ASP A 132 20.15 8.30 0.96
N PHE A 133 20.58 7.27 1.71
CA PHE A 133 21.63 7.39 2.73
C PHE A 133 22.96 7.87 2.15
N ASN A 134 23.77 8.52 2.99
CA ASN A 134 25.16 8.84 2.62
C ASN A 134 25.92 7.55 2.31
N ARG A 135 26.69 7.54 1.23
CA ARG A 135 27.57 6.42 0.86
C ARG A 135 29.00 6.88 1.14
N GLY A 136 29.61 6.40 2.22
CA GLY A 136 30.91 6.85 2.71
C GLY A 136 31.35 6.08 3.97
N SER A 137 32.35 6.59 4.68
CA SER A 137 32.74 6.05 5.99
C SER A 137 31.69 6.43 7.04
N ILE A 138 30.58 5.68 7.05
CA ILE A 138 29.52 5.79 8.03
C ILE A 138 30.00 4.97 9.23
N THR A 139 30.25 5.65 10.35
CA THR A 139 30.65 4.98 11.59
C THR A 139 29.54 4.98 12.62
N THR A 140 28.54 5.84 12.44
CA THR A 140 27.42 6.02 13.35
C THR A 140 26.12 6.27 12.58
N ALA A 141 24.96 5.95 13.19
CA ALA A 141 23.65 6.12 12.57
C ALA A 141 23.36 7.59 12.15
N GLN A 142 23.86 8.57 12.91
CA GLN A 142 23.69 9.99 12.60
C GLN A 142 24.35 10.41 11.26
N ASP A 143 25.45 9.75 10.86
CA ASP A 143 26.17 10.06 9.62
C ASP A 143 25.32 9.78 8.37
N LEU A 144 24.38 8.84 8.47
CA LEU A 144 23.45 8.50 7.40
C LEU A 144 22.52 9.66 7.04
N LEU A 145 22.19 10.49 8.02
CA LEU A 145 21.18 11.55 7.93
C LEU A 145 21.80 12.92 7.59
N VAL A 146 23.12 13.08 7.74
CA VAL A 146 23.83 14.36 7.51
C VAL A 146 23.56 14.90 6.11
N GLY A 147 22.96 16.09 6.02
CA GLY A 147 22.71 16.76 4.74
C GLY A 147 21.61 16.15 3.87
N LYS A 148 20.89 15.13 4.36
CA LYS A 148 19.83 14.46 3.59
C LYS A 148 18.46 15.09 3.72
N THR A 149 18.24 15.86 4.77
CA THR A 149 16.98 16.59 4.95
C THR A 149 17.21 18.05 5.22
N ALA A 150 16.47 18.90 4.49
CA ALA A 150 16.47 20.33 4.74
C ALA A 150 15.96 20.63 6.16
N GLY A 151 16.66 21.51 6.88
CA GLY A 151 16.29 21.94 8.22
C GLY A 151 16.69 20.99 9.36
N VAL A 152 17.44 19.93 9.08
CA VAL A 152 18.12 19.11 10.11
C VAL A 152 19.60 19.41 10.08
N VAL A 153 20.14 19.86 11.20
CA VAL A 153 21.57 20.13 11.39
C VAL A 153 22.10 19.13 12.40
N ILE A 154 23.12 18.39 12.01
CA ILE A 154 23.80 17.42 12.87
C ILE A 154 25.20 17.97 13.12
N THR A 155 25.52 18.21 14.39
CA THR A 155 26.86 18.64 14.81
C THR A 155 27.49 17.49 15.56
N THR A 156 28.51 16.86 14.97
CA THR A 156 29.30 15.81 15.62
C THR A 156 30.37 16.47 16.49
N SER A 157 30.54 15.99 17.72
CA SER A 157 31.53 16.59 18.65
C SER A 157 32.95 16.16 18.31
N ASP A 158 33.13 14.94 17.77
CA ASP A 158 34.41 14.40 17.29
C ASP A 158 34.18 13.40 16.13
N GLY A 159 35.24 13.04 15.40
CA GLY A 159 35.18 12.05 14.31
C GLY A 159 35.25 10.59 14.76
N ALA A 160 35.18 10.33 16.07
CA ALA A 160 35.27 8.98 16.62
C ALA A 160 33.89 8.28 16.58
N PRO A 161 33.83 6.98 16.22
CA PRO A 161 32.63 6.17 16.38
C PRO A 161 32.16 6.22 17.84
N GLY A 162 30.88 6.48 18.05
CA GLY A 162 30.31 6.65 19.40
C GLY A 162 30.72 7.92 20.14
N SER A 163 31.16 8.96 19.43
CA SER A 163 31.26 10.33 19.97
C SER A 163 29.93 11.09 19.89
N GLY A 164 29.62 11.87 20.91
CA GLY A 164 28.36 12.59 21.07
C GLY A 164 27.98 13.41 19.83
N SER A 165 26.76 13.28 19.31
CA SER A 165 26.25 14.20 18.29
C SER A 165 25.05 14.99 18.80
N THR A 166 24.99 16.26 18.42
CA THR A 166 23.83 17.12 18.68
C THR A 166 23.05 17.28 17.39
N ILE A 167 21.81 16.80 17.40
CA ILE A 167 20.88 16.94 16.26
C ILE A 167 19.93 18.10 16.55
N ARG A 168 19.75 18.99 15.59
CA ARG A 168 18.85 20.14 15.68
C ARG A 168 17.90 20.17 14.50
N ILE A 169 16.60 20.20 14.78
CA ILE A 169 15.56 20.39 13.76
C ILE A 169 15.11 21.85 13.82
N ARG A 170 15.18 22.55 12.69
CA ARG A 170 14.78 23.96 12.52
C ARG A 170 15.46 24.96 13.48
N GLY A 171 16.72 24.71 13.85
CA GLY A 171 17.54 25.69 14.60
C GLY A 171 17.30 25.76 16.11
N GLY A 172 16.31 25.07 16.65
CA GLY A 172 15.99 25.01 18.09
C GLY A 172 14.97 26.04 18.53
N SER A 173 14.10 25.62 19.46
CA SER A 173 12.92 26.37 19.89
C SER A 173 13.13 27.14 21.20
N SER A 174 14.24 26.91 21.90
CA SER A 174 14.49 27.47 23.24
C SER A 174 15.92 27.99 23.42
N LEU A 175 16.04 29.12 24.12
CA LEU A 175 17.34 29.69 24.52
C LEU A 175 17.86 29.10 25.84
N ASN A 176 16.98 28.46 26.64
CA ASN A 176 17.27 28.03 28.01
C ASN A 176 16.97 26.54 28.29
N ALA A 177 16.29 25.84 27.38
CA ALA A 177 15.95 24.41 27.51
C ALA A 177 16.69 23.57 26.46
N SER A 178 16.77 22.25 26.66
CA SER A 178 17.30 21.34 25.64
C SER A 178 16.48 21.49 24.35
N ASN A 179 17.21 21.58 23.24
CA ASN A 179 16.67 21.69 21.89
C ASN A 179 16.80 20.37 21.11
N ASP A 180 17.10 19.27 21.81
CA ASP A 180 17.29 17.98 21.18
C ASP A 180 15.91 17.42 20.77
N PRO A 181 15.80 16.82 19.58
CA PRO A 181 14.56 16.18 19.14
C PRO A 181 14.29 14.91 19.93
N LEU A 182 13.01 14.51 19.97
CA LEU A 182 12.65 13.18 20.48
C LEU A 182 13.06 12.13 19.45
N ILE A 183 13.75 11.08 19.90
CA ILE A 183 14.15 9.97 19.02
C ILE A 183 13.31 8.75 19.36
N ILE A 184 12.83 8.06 18.34
CA ILE A 184 12.02 6.86 18.46
C ILE A 184 12.68 5.78 17.62
N ILE A 185 13.04 4.66 18.24
CA ILE A 185 13.60 3.50 17.54
C ILE A 185 12.58 2.38 17.63
N ASP A 186 12.10 1.89 16.49
CA ASP A 186 11.12 0.79 16.40
C ASP A 186 9.87 1.00 17.29
N GLY A 187 9.43 2.25 17.41
CA GLY A 187 8.27 2.64 18.21
C GLY A 187 8.56 2.92 19.70
N VAL A 188 9.79 2.73 20.16
CA VAL A 188 10.20 3.03 21.54
C VAL A 188 10.90 4.40 21.59
N PRO A 189 10.36 5.37 22.36
CA PRO A 189 11.04 6.66 22.54
C PRO A 189 12.30 6.48 23.38
N ILE A 190 13.43 6.96 22.87
CA ILE A 190 14.70 7.02 23.58
C ILE A 190 14.88 8.42 24.12
N ASP A 191 15.07 8.50 25.43
CA ASP A 191 15.42 9.75 26.07
C ASP A 191 16.89 10.08 25.83
N ASN A 192 17.16 11.32 25.43
CA ASN A 192 18.51 11.89 25.39
C ASN A 192 19.11 12.10 26.81
N SER A 193 18.49 11.50 27.83
CA SER A 193 19.00 11.45 29.19
C SER A 193 20.20 10.53 29.17
N ASN A 194 21.40 11.10 29.16
CA ASN A 194 22.68 10.41 29.39
C ASN A 194 22.49 9.32 30.47
N VAL A 195 22.27 8.08 30.03
CA VAL A 195 22.25 6.93 30.92
C VAL A 195 23.69 6.80 31.38
N SER A 196 23.93 6.91 32.68
CA SER A 196 25.25 6.75 33.30
C SER A 196 25.90 5.45 32.81
N GLY A 197 26.79 5.56 31.81
CA GLY A 197 27.45 4.43 31.17
C GLY A 197 27.40 4.38 29.64
N SER A 198 26.59 5.21 28.95
CA SER A 198 26.61 5.31 27.48
C SER A 198 26.96 6.73 27.04
N ALA A 199 27.97 6.86 26.17
CA ALA A 199 28.39 8.15 25.60
C ALA A 199 27.43 8.65 24.51
N ASN A 200 26.54 7.78 24.00
CA ASN A 200 25.57 8.09 22.96
C ASN A 200 24.30 7.24 23.02
N PHE A 201 23.20 7.86 22.59
CA PHE A 201 21.90 7.23 22.39
C PHE A 201 21.80 6.50 21.03
N LEU A 202 22.69 6.78 20.08
CA LEU A 202 22.76 6.11 18.77
C LEU A 202 23.78 4.98 18.68
N ASP A 203 24.53 4.71 19.75
CA ASP A 203 25.42 3.53 19.82
C ASP A 203 24.62 2.21 19.89
N PHE A 204 23.34 2.30 20.24
CA PHE A 204 22.45 1.15 20.36
C PHE A 204 21.92 0.65 19.00
N VAL A 205 22.14 1.38 17.91
CA VAL A 205 21.66 1.00 16.58
C VAL A 205 22.81 0.96 15.59
N ASN A 206 23.04 -0.22 15.02
CA ASN A 206 23.98 -0.39 13.93
C ASN A 206 23.44 0.32 12.68
N PRO A 207 24.22 1.22 12.03
CA PRO A 207 23.78 1.91 10.82
C PRO A 207 23.37 0.96 9.69
N ASN A 208 23.93 -0.25 9.64
CA ASN A 208 23.58 -1.26 8.64
C ASN A 208 22.19 -1.87 8.85
N ASP A 209 21.67 -1.80 10.06
CA ASP A 209 20.37 -2.36 10.43
C ASP A 209 19.25 -1.34 10.27
N ILE A 210 19.55 -0.10 9.88
CA ILE A 210 18.54 0.94 9.68
C ILE A 210 17.92 0.81 8.29
N GLU A 211 16.59 0.76 8.24
CA GLU A 211 15.80 0.71 7.02
C GLU A 211 15.41 2.11 6.57
N THR A 212 14.80 2.88 7.48
CA THR A 212 14.34 4.25 7.21
C THR A 212 14.54 5.20 8.38
N PHE A 213 14.75 6.47 8.04
CA PHE A 213 14.66 7.60 8.97
C PHE A 213 13.45 8.45 8.57
N THR A 214 12.54 8.68 9.51
CA THR A 214 11.41 9.59 9.33
C THR A 214 11.55 10.77 10.27
N VAL A 215 11.69 11.96 9.71
CA VAL A 215 11.84 13.21 10.45
C VAL A 215 10.53 13.99 10.41
N LEU A 216 9.93 14.21 11.58
CA LEU A 216 8.73 15.03 11.78
C LEU A 216 9.18 16.41 12.24
N LYS A 217 8.95 17.44 11.41
CA LYS A 217 9.50 18.79 11.65
C LYS A 217 8.49 19.78 12.21
N ASP A 218 7.20 19.50 12.07
CA ASP A 218 6.13 20.43 12.41
C ASP A 218 5.25 19.92 13.55
N ALA A 219 4.67 20.86 14.29
CA ALA A 219 3.82 20.61 15.45
C ALA A 219 2.60 19.72 15.14
N SER A 220 2.05 19.79 13.92
CA SER A 220 0.93 18.94 13.50
C SER A 220 1.35 17.47 13.35
N SER A 221 2.54 17.23 12.81
CA SER A 221 3.10 15.89 12.66
C SER A 221 3.61 15.31 13.99
N THR A 222 4.06 16.16 14.91
CA THR A 222 4.60 15.73 16.21
C THR A 222 3.58 15.70 17.35
N ALA A 223 2.35 16.19 17.13
CA ALA A 223 1.29 16.28 18.14
C ALA A 223 1.00 14.95 18.84
N ILE A 224 1.17 13.83 18.14
CA ILE A 224 0.94 12.48 18.68
C ILE A 224 1.91 12.15 19.83
N TYR A 225 3.12 12.72 19.80
CA TYR A 225 4.17 12.45 20.78
C TYR A 225 4.24 13.49 21.91
N GLY A 226 3.29 14.44 21.93
CA GLY A 226 3.11 15.41 23.02
C GLY A 226 4.23 16.45 23.14
N SER A 227 4.35 17.04 24.33
CA SER A 227 5.29 18.16 24.62
C SER A 227 6.78 17.80 24.44
N ARG A 228 7.12 16.51 24.47
CA ARG A 228 8.50 16.02 24.26
C ARG A 228 8.94 16.17 22.80
N ALA A 229 7.98 16.34 21.91
CA ALA A 229 8.17 16.39 20.47
C ALA A 229 8.15 17.84 19.93
N SER A 230 8.17 18.84 20.81
CA SER A 230 8.17 20.27 20.45
C SER A 230 9.42 20.73 19.71
N ASN A 231 10.52 19.97 19.80
CA ASN A 231 11.77 20.21 19.04
C ASN A 231 11.87 19.33 17.78
N GLY A 232 10.80 18.64 17.39
CA GLY A 232 10.77 17.67 16.30
C GLY A 232 10.96 16.22 16.77
N VAL A 233 10.66 15.27 15.89
CA VAL A 233 10.80 13.82 16.15
C VAL A 233 11.61 13.18 15.04
N ILE A 234 12.52 12.28 15.42
CA ILE A 234 13.23 11.40 14.49
C ILE A 234 12.82 9.98 14.82
N ILE A 235 12.15 9.34 13.87
CA ILE A 235 11.78 7.93 13.94
C ILE A 235 12.80 7.15 13.12
N ILE A 236 13.35 6.11 13.72
CA ILE A 236 14.29 5.17 13.10
C ILE A 236 13.58 3.82 13.08
N GLU A 237 13.44 3.25 11.90
CA GLU A 237 12.95 1.88 11.74
C GLU A 237 14.10 0.98 11.33
N THR A 238 14.27 -0.13 12.04
CA THR A 238 15.27 -1.13 11.71
C THR A 238 14.72 -2.15 10.71
N LYS A 239 15.63 -2.74 9.93
CA LYS A 239 15.34 -3.81 8.97
C LYS A 239 14.76 -4.99 9.73
N LYS A 240 13.48 -5.27 9.48
CA LYS A 240 12.83 -6.46 10.02
C LYS A 240 13.20 -7.67 9.18
N ALA A 241 13.43 -8.80 9.84
CA ALA A 241 13.62 -10.07 9.14
C ALA A 241 12.39 -10.35 8.26
N ARG A 242 12.58 -10.36 6.94
CA ARG A 242 11.55 -10.85 6.02
C ARG A 242 11.41 -12.34 6.24
N GLN A 243 10.18 -12.80 6.42
CA GLN A 243 9.86 -14.22 6.58
C GLN A 243 10.48 -14.98 5.41
N GLY A 244 11.51 -15.81 5.68
CA GLY A 244 12.19 -16.64 4.69
C GLY A 244 13.58 -16.19 4.21
N SER A 245 14.20 -15.14 4.75
CA SER A 245 15.63 -14.83 4.48
C SER A 245 16.51 -15.12 5.70
N PRO A 246 17.59 -15.93 5.59
CA PRO A 246 18.54 -16.08 6.68
C PRO A 246 19.31 -14.77 6.90
N LEU A 247 19.62 -14.51 8.16
CA LEU A 247 20.43 -13.36 8.63
C LEU A 247 21.80 -13.33 7.97
#